data_AF-A0A2N6F1N9-F1
#
_entry.id   AF-A0A2N6F1N9-F1
#
_cell.length_a   1.000
_cell.length_b   1.000
_cell.length_c   1.000
_cell.angle_alpha   90.00
_cell.angle_beta   90.00
_cell.angle_gamma   90.00
#
_symmetry.space_group_name_H-M   'P 1'
#
loop_
_entity.id
_entity.type
_entity.pdbx_description
1 polymer ?
#
loop_
_entity_poly.entity_id
_entity_poly.type
_entity_poly.pdbx_seq_one_letter_code
_entity_poly.pdbx_strand_id
1 'polypeptide(L)'
;MSRLIVTAVGTNVLATTDNSDVCYVSVSVTDAYGNPVTGLEKSDFEVGTMLVAPGGTALVLAAVRPSVLPGFYAFDMRPHGYELWMKGKYVVAIAVQKEKKKGQALVTIQID
;
A
#
# COMPACT_ATOMS: atom_id res chain seq x y z
N MET A 1 22.93 -8.95 -6.00
CA MET A 1 21.52 -8.52 -6.12
C MET A 1 21.36 -7.27 -5.27
N SER A 2 20.97 -6.12 -5.83
CA SER A 2 20.76 -4.90 -5.02
C SER A 2 19.33 -4.88 -4.47
N ARG A 3 19.19 -4.63 -3.17
CA ARG A 3 17.91 -4.54 -2.46
C ARG A 3 17.19 -3.23 -2.77
N LEU A 4 15.85 -3.26 -2.82
CA LEU A 4 15.01 -2.07 -2.73
C LEU A 4 14.68 -1.79 -1.27
N ILE A 5 14.73 -0.53 -0.88
CA ILE A 5 14.27 -0.05 0.42
C ILE A 5 12.86 0.50 0.22
N VAL A 6 11.90 -0.01 0.98
CA VAL A 6 10.49 0.34 0.86
C VAL A 6 10.02 0.85 2.21
N THR A 7 9.39 2.00 2.23
CA THR A 7 8.72 2.56 3.40
C THR A 7 7.28 2.88 3.04
N ALA A 8 6.33 2.63 3.94
CA ALA A 8 4.92 2.85 3.69
C ALA A 8 4.22 3.49 4.89
N VAL A 9 3.27 4.38 4.62
CA VAL A 9 2.44 5.06 5.61
C VAL A 9 0.99 5.05 5.13
N GLY A 10 0.05 4.61 5.98
CA GLY A 10 -1.38 4.54 5.67
C GLY A 10 -2.13 5.74 6.23
N THR A 11 -3.15 6.21 5.51
CA THR A 11 -4.05 7.29 5.95
C THR A 11 -5.48 7.02 5.51
N ASN A 12 -6.42 7.15 6.43
CA ASN A 12 -7.84 6.82 6.26
C ASN A 12 -8.71 8.08 6.04
N VAL A 13 -8.23 9.07 5.30
CA VAL A 13 -8.92 10.38 5.16
C VAL A 13 -10.36 10.24 4.65
N LEU A 14 -10.61 9.27 3.76
CA LEU A 14 -11.94 9.00 3.20
C LEU A 14 -12.53 7.68 3.69
N ALA A 15 -11.70 6.72 4.05
CA ALA A 15 -12.12 5.42 4.51
C ALA A 15 -12.65 5.51 5.95
N THR A 16 -13.95 5.26 6.12
CA THR A 16 -14.62 5.25 7.42
C THR A 16 -15.43 3.98 7.56
N THR A 17 -15.78 3.64 8.81
CA THR A 17 -16.70 2.52 9.06
C THR A 17 -17.96 2.64 8.20
N ASP A 18 -18.42 1.51 7.65
CA ASP A 18 -19.62 1.39 6.82
C ASP A 18 -19.57 2.06 5.43
N ASN A 19 -18.39 2.48 4.94
CA ASN A 19 -18.19 2.86 3.54
C ASN A 19 -17.20 1.93 2.82
N SER A 20 -17.04 2.11 1.51
CA SER A 20 -16.04 1.41 0.68
C SER A 20 -15.08 2.37 -0.01
N ASP A 21 -14.98 3.59 0.53
CA ASP A 21 -14.12 4.64 -0.03
C ASP A 21 -12.64 4.29 0.09
N VAL A 22 -11.83 4.97 -0.70
CA VAL A 22 -10.40 4.70 -0.80
C VAL A 22 -9.69 5.08 0.50
N CYS A 23 -8.88 4.15 1.01
CA CYS A 23 -7.81 4.45 1.95
C CYS A 23 -6.51 4.66 1.17
N TYR A 24 -5.78 5.73 1.45
CA TYR A 24 -4.51 6.00 0.77
C TYR A 24 -3.35 5.39 1.55
N VAL A 25 -2.41 4.77 0.83
CA VAL A 25 -1.11 4.38 1.38
C VAL A 25 -0.02 5.08 0.57
N SER A 26 0.79 5.91 1.23
CA SER A 26 1.96 6.53 0.63
C SER A 26 3.16 5.60 0.77
N VAL A 27 3.83 5.32 -0.34
CA VAL A 27 4.98 4.41 -0.43
C VAL A 27 6.18 5.18 -0.98
N SER A 28 7.34 5.01 -0.34
CA SER A 28 8.63 5.45 -0.84
C SER A 28 9.47 4.24 -1.22
N VAL A 29 10.06 4.26 -2.41
CA VAL A 29 10.95 3.20 -2.91
C VAL A 29 12.29 3.81 -3.33
N THR A 30 13.36 3.39 -2.68
CA THR A 30 14.73 3.75 -3.05
C THR A 30 15.57 2.51 -3.33
N ASP A 31 16.66 2.70 -4.07
CA ASP A 31 17.71 1.69 -4.13
C ASP A 31 18.55 1.68 -2.84
N ALA A 32 19.55 0.80 -2.80
CA ALA A 32 20.46 0.66 -1.66
C ALA A 32 21.36 1.89 -1.42
N TYR A 33 21.45 2.82 -2.37
CA TYR A 33 22.21 4.07 -2.27
C TYR A 33 21.32 5.27 -1.95
N GLY A 34 20.02 5.05 -1.76
CA GLY A 34 19.05 6.11 -1.49
C GLY A 34 18.55 6.83 -2.75
N ASN A 35 18.91 6.38 -3.95
CA ASN A 35 18.35 6.96 -5.17
C ASN A 35 16.88 6.56 -5.31
N PRO A 36 15.97 7.48 -5.69
CA PRO A 36 14.58 7.15 -5.90
C PRO A 36 14.42 6.18 -7.08
N VAL A 37 13.62 5.13 -6.89
CA VAL A 37 13.25 4.21 -7.97
C VAL A 37 11.99 4.73 -8.64
N THR A 38 12.08 5.05 -9.93
CA THR A 38 10.99 5.62 -10.72
C THR A 38 10.42 4.62 -11.72
N GLY A 39 9.32 4.98 -12.39
CA GLY A 39 8.71 4.15 -13.44
C GLY A 39 8.13 2.83 -12.94
N LEU A 40 7.88 2.70 -11.63
CA LEU A 40 7.11 1.59 -11.09
C LEU A 40 5.64 1.75 -11.41
N GLU A 41 5.03 0.67 -11.88
CA GLU A 41 3.62 0.56 -12.20
C GLU A 41 2.95 -0.42 -11.24
N LYS A 42 1.61 -0.50 -11.25
CA LYS A 42 0.85 -1.42 -10.38
C LYS A 42 1.34 -2.87 -10.44
N SER A 43 1.80 -3.34 -11.59
CA SER A 43 2.34 -4.70 -11.80
C SER A 43 3.69 -4.96 -11.11
N ASP A 44 4.42 -3.91 -10.73
CA ASP A 44 5.67 -4.03 -9.96
C ASP A 44 5.39 -4.19 -8.44
N PHE A 45 4.13 -4.14 -8.02
CA PHE A 45 3.70 -4.21 -6.62
C PHE A 45 2.81 -5.42 -6.36
N GLU A 46 3.14 -6.18 -5.32
CA GLU A 46 2.27 -7.20 -4.73
C GLU A 46 1.81 -6.72 -3.35
N VAL A 47 0.51 -6.80 -3.11
CA VAL A 47 -0.09 -6.35 -1.84
C VAL A 47 -0.92 -7.47 -1.25
N GLY A 48 -0.70 -7.77 0.03
CA GLY A 48 -1.43 -8.80 0.77
C GLY A 48 -1.91 -8.28 2.11
N THR A 49 -3.17 -8.56 2.45
CA THR A 49 -3.71 -8.21 3.77
C THR A 49 -3.32 -9.30 4.77
N MET A 50 -2.57 -8.92 5.81
CA MET A 50 -2.09 -9.85 6.84
C MET A 50 -3.05 -9.92 8.03
N LEU A 51 -3.61 -8.77 8.42
CA LEU A 51 -4.60 -8.67 9.50
C LEU A 51 -5.74 -7.79 9.05
N VAL A 52 -6.95 -8.20 9.40
CA VAL A 52 -8.19 -7.46 9.18
C VAL A 52 -8.78 -7.08 10.54
N ALA A 53 -9.51 -5.96 10.57
CA ALA A 53 -10.34 -5.63 11.71
C ALA A 53 -11.38 -6.75 11.96
N PRO A 54 -11.91 -6.92 13.19
CA PRO A 54 -12.99 -7.86 13.46
C PRO A 54 -14.18 -7.63 12.52
N GLY A 55 -14.61 -8.70 11.83
CA GLY A 55 -15.68 -8.63 10.82
C GLY A 55 -15.28 -7.97 9.49
N GLY A 56 -14.05 -7.46 9.37
CA GLY A 56 -13.53 -6.84 8.17
C GLY A 56 -13.10 -7.85 7.10
N THR A 57 -12.89 -7.34 5.89
CA THR A 57 -12.45 -8.14 4.73
C THR A 57 -11.01 -7.82 4.33
N ALA A 58 -10.44 -8.69 3.49
CA ALA A 58 -9.16 -8.44 2.86
C ALA A 58 -9.22 -7.18 1.96
N LEU A 59 -8.12 -6.45 1.90
CA LEU A 59 -7.98 -5.25 1.08
C LEU A 59 -7.38 -5.59 -0.28
N VAL A 60 -7.73 -4.78 -1.27
CA VAL A 60 -7.17 -4.82 -2.63
C VAL A 60 -6.50 -3.51 -2.99
N LEU A 61 -5.43 -3.62 -3.77
CA LEU A 61 -4.79 -2.49 -4.43
C LEU A 61 -5.60 -2.11 -5.68
N ALA A 62 -6.36 -1.03 -5.62
CA ALA A 62 -7.16 -0.52 -6.72
C ALA A 62 -6.27 0.18 -7.77
N ALA A 63 -5.41 1.09 -7.34
CA ALA A 63 -4.53 1.86 -8.21
C ALA A 63 -3.19 2.19 -7.55
N VAL A 64 -2.19 2.47 -8.38
CA VAL A 64 -0.89 3.04 -7.99
C VAL A 64 -0.69 4.30 -8.81
N ARG A 65 -0.37 5.41 -8.15
CA ARG A 65 -0.13 6.70 -8.79
C ARG A 65 1.25 7.24 -8.39
N PRO A 66 2.13 7.58 -9.33
CA PRO A 66 3.39 8.24 -8.99
C PRO A 66 3.12 9.65 -8.46
N SER A 67 3.94 10.09 -7.51
CA SER A 67 3.97 11.47 -7.03
C SER A 67 4.80 12.36 -7.96
N VAL A 68 4.72 13.68 -7.72
CA VAL A 68 5.61 14.68 -8.35
C VAL A 68 7.06 14.46 -7.94
N LEU A 69 7.30 14.06 -6.68
CA LEU A 69 8.64 13.72 -6.22
C LEU A 69 8.99 12.28 -6.64
N PRO A 70 10.15 12.05 -7.29
CA PRO A 70 10.60 10.73 -7.71
C PRO A 70 10.67 9.73 -6.55
N GLY A 71 10.32 8.47 -6.80
CA GLY A 71 10.40 7.39 -5.82
C GLY A 71 9.24 7.35 -4.82
N PHE A 72 8.26 8.25 -4.94
CA PHE A 72 7.06 8.24 -4.12
C PHE A 72 5.83 7.85 -4.92
N TYR A 73 4.98 7.03 -4.29
CA TYR A 73 3.80 6.43 -4.88
C TYR A 73 2.61 6.53 -3.91
N ALA A 74 1.42 6.79 -4.44
CA ALA A 74 0.17 6.70 -3.71
C ALA A 74 -0.59 5.45 -4.16
N PHE A 75 -0.92 4.60 -3.20
CA PHE A 75 -1.75 3.41 -3.41
C PHE A 75 -3.17 3.73 -2.99
N ASP A 76 -4.11 3.31 -3.82
CA ASP A 76 -5.53 3.38 -3.52
C ASP A 76 -5.95 1.99 -3.03
N MET A 77 -6.17 1.86 -1.73
CA MET A 77 -6.59 0.61 -1.07
C MET A 77 -8.08 0.65 -0.78
N ARG A 78 -8.76 -0.47 -0.94
CA ARG A 78 -10.20 -0.61 -0.59
C ARG A 78 -10.51 -2.04 -0.13
N PRO A 79 -11.64 -2.26 0.58
CA PRO A 79 -12.16 -3.59 0.84
C PRO A 79 -12.35 -4.38 -0.46
N HIS A 80 -12.12 -5.69 -0.43
CA HIS A 80 -12.32 -6.55 -1.61
C HIS A 80 -13.82 -6.64 -1.95
N GLY A 81 -14.17 -6.45 -3.23
CA GLY A 81 -15.55 -6.59 -3.72
C GLY A 81 -16.43 -5.39 -3.35
N TYR A 82 -17.66 -5.67 -2.87
CA TYR A 82 -18.64 -4.68 -2.42
C TYR A 82 -18.70 -4.55 -0.89
N GLU A 83 -17.67 -5.06 -0.21
CA GLU A 83 -17.57 -5.02 1.25
C GLU A 83 -17.27 -3.60 1.77
N LEU A 84 -17.55 -3.40 3.05
CA LEU A 84 -17.35 -2.13 3.73
C LEU A 84 -16.18 -2.20 4.71
N TRP A 85 -15.62 -1.05 5.06
CA TRP A 85 -14.65 -0.94 6.13
C TRP A 85 -15.33 -1.24 7.48
N MET A 86 -14.62 -2.01 8.30
CA MET A 86 -14.97 -2.22 9.70
C MET A 86 -14.00 -1.44 10.57
N LYS A 87 -14.52 -0.90 11.66
CA LYS A 87 -13.70 -0.21 12.67
C LYS A 87 -12.59 -1.13 13.18
N GLY A 88 -11.35 -0.63 13.14
CA GLY A 88 -10.20 -1.35 13.69
C GLY A 88 -8.93 -1.22 12.85
N LYS A 89 -7.98 -2.10 13.15
CA LYS A 89 -6.66 -2.11 12.51
C LYS A 89 -6.61 -3.13 11.38
N TYR A 90 -6.06 -2.69 10.26
CA TYR A 90 -5.65 -3.52 9.14
C TYR A 90 -4.14 -3.46 9.01
N VAL A 91 -3.51 -4.61 8.79
CA VAL A 91 -2.07 -4.70 8.49
C VAL A 91 -1.89 -5.26 7.09
N VAL A 92 -1.14 -4.53 6.27
CA VAL A 92 -0.94 -4.84 4.86
C VAL A 92 0.55 -5.01 4.60
N ALA A 93 0.90 -6.12 3.96
CA ALA A 93 2.22 -6.36 3.38
C ALA A 93 2.28 -5.79 1.98
N ILE A 94 3.39 -5.10 1.69
CA ILE A 94 3.70 -4.56 0.37
C ILE A 94 5.04 -5.16 -0.04
N ALA A 95 5.07 -5.82 -1.18
CA ALA A 95 6.29 -6.25 -1.85
C ALA A 95 6.44 -5.49 -3.17
N VAL A 96 7.68 -5.12 -3.48
CA VAL A 96 8.04 -4.39 -4.70
C VAL A 96 9.08 -5.20 -5.44
N GLN A 97 8.89 -5.41 -6.73
CA GLN A 97 9.88 -6.04 -7.58
C GLN A 97 10.05 -5.24 -8.87
N LYS A 98 11.31 -4.88 -9.16
CA LYS A 98 11.71 -4.34 -10.47
C LYS A 98 12.91 -5.11 -10.96
N GLU A 99 12.74 -5.83 -12.07
CA GLU A 99 13.76 -6.74 -12.59
C GLU A 99 14.24 -7.74 -11.52
N LYS A 100 15.54 -7.70 -11.17
CA LYS A 100 16.18 -8.55 -10.16
C LYS A 100 16.26 -7.88 -8.77
N LYS A 101 15.65 -6.71 -8.59
CA LYS A 101 15.65 -5.96 -7.32
C LYS A 101 14.32 -6.18 -6.61
N LYS A 102 14.37 -6.44 -5.31
CA LYS A 102 13.19 -6.69 -4.48
C LYS A 102 13.26 -5.92 -3.17
N GLY A 103 12.11 -5.54 -2.64
CA GLY A 103 11.96 -4.92 -1.32
C GLY A 103 10.57 -5.18 -0.76
N GLN A 104 10.40 -4.97 0.53
CA GLN A 104 9.11 -5.17 1.19
C GLN A 104 8.95 -4.23 2.37
N ALA A 105 7.71 -3.92 2.70
CA ALA A 105 7.31 -3.10 3.85
C ALA A 105 5.99 -3.61 4.44
N LEU A 106 5.72 -3.18 5.66
CA LEU A 106 4.41 -3.31 6.30
C LEU A 106 3.83 -1.93 6.50
N VAL A 107 2.50 -1.83 6.38
CA VAL A 107 1.74 -0.64 6.73
C VAL A 107 0.56 -1.03 7.60
N THR A 108 0.27 -0.20 8.60
CA THR A 108 -0.96 -0.30 9.39
C THR A 108 -1.92 0.79 8.94
N ILE A 109 -3.18 0.42 8.75
CA ILE A 109 -4.30 1.34 8.50
C ILE A 109 -5.23 1.22 9.71
N GLN A 110 -5.55 2.35 10.33
CA GLN A 110 -6.53 2.44 11.40
C GLN A 110 -7.82 3.02 10.80
N ILE A 111 -8.95 2.33 10.99
CA ILE A 111 -10.29 2.84 10.71
C ILE A 111 -10.96 3.11 12.05
N ASP A 112 -11.49 4.32 12.23
CA ASP A 112 -12.12 4.78 13.47
C ASP A 112 -13.65 4.68 13.45
#